data_AF-A0A8S3TXG4-F1
#
_entry.id   AF-A0A8S3TXG4-F1
#
_cell.length_a   1.000
_cell.length_b   1.000
_cell.length_c   1.000
_cell.angle_alpha   90.00
_cell.angle_beta   90.00
_cell.angle_gamma   90.00
#
_symmetry.space_group_name_H-M   'P 1'
#
loop_
_entity.id
_entity.type
_entity.pdbx_description
1 polymer ?
#
loop_
_entity_poly.entity_id
_entity_poly.type
_entity_poly.pdbx_seq_one_letter_code
_entity_poly.pdbx_strand_id
1 'polypeptide(L)'
;MYIKQELQAVEITFNHDFKEFTCAKINLMNNDKLLVGCIYKSPSSTEENHRLLNELLLKISNLEEKYTHILLTGDFNFPSINWETWSAKDSISENFLECIRDCFFQQMVDQPTRYRINQEPSLLDLVLVNDKDFINNIEYQEPVGHSDHNVLVFDYKCYIKQEVSKSEKFNYFKADFEMLRQDLNVNWEELLTDKNTEEKVSAFMDRLEIAMNKYS
;
A
#
# COMPACT_ATOMS: atom_id res chain seq x y z
N MET A 1 0.42 -1.73 -4.64
CA MET A 1 1.13 -1.35 -3.41
C MET A 1 2.62 -1.24 -3.73
N TYR A 2 3.28 -0.15 -3.34
CA TYR A 2 4.73 0.00 -3.50
C TYR A 2 5.43 -0.34 -2.18
N ILE A 3 6.46 -1.19 -2.25
CA ILE A 3 7.30 -1.52 -1.09
C ILE A 3 8.75 -1.30 -1.49
N LYS A 4 9.52 -0.63 -0.62
CA LYS A 4 10.95 -0.43 -0.84
C LYS A 4 11.66 -1.78 -0.97
N GLN A 5 12.49 -1.92 -1.99
CA GLN A 5 13.21 -3.16 -2.31
C GLN A 5 14.05 -3.70 -1.14
N GLU A 6 14.57 -2.80 -0.30
CA GLU A 6 15.33 -3.12 0.92
C GLU A 6 14.55 -3.97 1.93
N LEU A 7 13.20 -3.96 1.88
CA LEU A 7 12.35 -4.76 2.75
C LEU A 7 12.16 -6.20 2.27
N GLN A 8 12.68 -6.55 1.08
CA GLN A 8 12.63 -7.90 0.50
C GLN A 8 11.22 -8.53 0.57
N ALA A 9 10.19 -7.72 0.31
CA ALA A 9 8.81 -8.16 0.40
C ALA A 9 8.47 -9.17 -0.71
N VAL A 10 7.70 -10.19 -0.35
CA VAL A 10 7.21 -11.22 -1.27
C VAL A 10 5.71 -11.04 -1.41
N GLU A 11 5.22 -10.92 -2.64
CA GLU A 11 3.78 -10.84 -2.89
C GLU A 11 3.06 -12.10 -2.41
N ILE A 12 1.91 -11.92 -1.76
CA ILE A 12 1.07 -13.00 -1.25
C ILE A 12 -0.28 -12.94 -1.94
N THR A 13 -0.66 -14.06 -2.55
CA THR A 13 -1.99 -14.25 -3.14
C THR A 13 -2.83 -15.12 -2.23
N PHE A 14 -4.04 -14.65 -1.92
CA PHE A 14 -5.05 -15.46 -1.27
C PHE A 14 -6.00 -15.99 -2.34
N ASN A 15 -6.26 -17.30 -2.32
CA ASN A 15 -7.37 -17.86 -3.09
C ASN A 15 -8.68 -17.38 -2.47
N HIS A 16 -9.22 -16.28 -3.00
CA HIS A 16 -10.38 -15.57 -2.47
C HIS A 16 -11.13 -14.79 -3.57
N ASP A 17 -12.44 -14.60 -3.39
CA ASP A 17 -13.30 -13.98 -4.41
C ASP A 17 -13.41 -12.46 -4.30
N PHE A 18 -13.20 -11.88 -3.12
CA PHE A 18 -12.91 -10.45 -3.00
C PHE A 18 -11.69 -10.09 -3.86
N LYS A 19 -11.79 -9.13 -4.79
CA LYS A 19 -10.71 -8.83 -5.77
C LYS A 19 -9.94 -7.56 -5.49
N GLU A 20 -10.47 -6.68 -4.66
CA GLU A 20 -9.96 -5.31 -4.48
C GLU A 20 -8.95 -5.25 -3.32
N PHE A 21 -7.98 -6.18 -3.33
CA PHE A 21 -6.95 -6.26 -2.30
C PHE A 21 -5.59 -6.70 -2.88
N THR A 22 -4.52 -6.32 -2.22
CA THR A 22 -3.15 -6.81 -2.49
C THR A 22 -2.43 -7.02 -1.18
N CYS A 23 -1.62 -8.08 -1.09
CA CYS A 23 -0.88 -8.42 0.12
C CYS A 23 0.58 -8.74 -0.20
N ALA A 24 1.44 -8.45 0.76
CA ALA A 24 2.84 -8.83 0.72
C ALA A 24 3.30 -9.27 2.11
N LYS A 25 4.23 -10.22 2.13
CA LYS A 25 4.91 -10.69 3.33
C LYS A 25 6.30 -10.08 3.41
N ILE A 26 6.66 -9.62 4.60
CA ILE A 26 8.01 -9.22 4.97
C ILE A 26 8.47 -10.17 6.08
N ASN A 27 9.63 -10.80 5.89
CA ASN A 27 10.24 -11.61 6.93
C ASN A 27 10.93 -10.68 7.95
N LEU A 28 10.62 -10.87 9.23
CA LEU A 28 11.24 -10.17 10.33
C LEU A 28 12.33 -11.05 10.97
N MET A 29 13.07 -10.51 11.94
CA MET A 29 13.98 -11.34 12.73
C MET A 29 13.21 -12.41 13.54
N ASN A 30 13.91 -13.41 14.09
CA ASN A 30 13.34 -14.44 14.96
C ASN A 30 12.23 -15.31 14.33
N ASN A 31 12.23 -15.44 12.99
CA ASN A 31 11.20 -16.14 12.21
C ASN A 31 9.81 -15.49 12.26
N ASP A 32 9.70 -14.26 12.75
CA ASP A 32 8.48 -13.47 12.70
C ASP A 32 8.17 -13.02 11.27
N LYS A 33 6.89 -12.77 11.01
CA LYS A 33 6.40 -12.43 9.66
C LYS A 33 5.39 -11.30 9.78
N LEU A 34 5.62 -10.27 8.98
CA LEU A 34 4.70 -9.16 8.79
C LEU A 34 3.91 -9.37 7.49
N LEU A 35 2.59 -9.45 7.61
CA LEU A 35 1.68 -9.33 6.47
C LEU A 35 1.28 -7.86 6.32
N VAL A 36 1.56 -7.28 5.15
CA VAL A 36 1.08 -5.95 4.76
C VAL A 36 0.00 -6.13 3.70
N GLY A 37 -1.18 -5.59 3.93
CA GLY A 37 -2.31 -5.62 3.01
C GLY A 37 -2.81 -4.22 2.68
N CYS A 38 -3.15 -4.00 1.41
CA CYS A 38 -3.89 -2.81 0.98
C CYS A 38 -5.24 -3.26 0.42
N ILE A 39 -6.33 -2.74 0.99
CA ILE A 39 -7.71 -3.11 0.69
C ILE A 39 -8.45 -1.87 0.18
N TYR A 40 -9.23 -2.02 -0.87
CA TYR A 40 -10.18 -1.02 -1.33
C TYR A 40 -11.57 -1.64 -1.38
N LYS A 41 -12.57 -0.97 -0.82
CA LYS A 41 -13.97 -1.32 -1.05
C LYS A 41 -14.69 -0.12 -1.65
N SER A 42 -15.31 -0.30 -2.82
CA SER A 42 -16.12 0.76 -3.44
C SER A 42 -17.26 1.26 -2.52
N PRO A 43 -17.62 2.56 -2.56
CA PRO A 43 -18.78 3.08 -1.84
C PRO A 43 -20.11 2.51 -2.38
N SER A 44 -20.15 2.06 -3.64
CA SER A 44 -21.33 1.46 -4.27
C SER A 44 -21.24 -0.07 -4.32
N SER A 45 -20.50 -0.66 -3.38
CA SER A 45 -20.26 -2.10 -3.33
C SER A 45 -21.52 -2.89 -2.96
N THR A 46 -21.66 -4.11 -3.50
CA THR A 46 -22.80 -4.98 -3.24
C THR A 46 -22.71 -5.63 -1.86
N GLU A 47 -23.84 -6.09 -1.32
CA GLU A 47 -23.87 -6.85 -0.07
C GLU A 47 -22.99 -8.11 -0.14
N GLU A 48 -22.96 -8.77 -1.30
CA GLU A 48 -22.09 -9.92 -1.54
C GLU A 48 -20.61 -9.55 -1.43
N ASN A 49 -20.18 -8.43 -2.00
CA ASN A 49 -18.77 -8.01 -1.90
C ASN A 49 -18.39 -7.60 -0.47
N HIS A 50 -19.35 -7.11 0.34
CA HIS A 50 -19.14 -6.89 1.77
C HIS A 50 -18.94 -8.21 2.52
N ARG A 51 -19.76 -9.23 2.23
CA ARG A 51 -19.59 -10.57 2.78
C ARG A 51 -18.21 -11.13 2.43
N LEU A 52 -17.79 -11.00 1.17
CA LEU A 52 -16.46 -11.43 0.71
C LEU A 52 -15.33 -10.66 1.41
N LEU A 53 -15.47 -9.37 1.66
CA LEU A 53 -14.48 -8.63 2.44
C LEU A 53 -14.34 -9.21 3.86
N ASN A 54 -15.45 -9.47 4.55
CA ASN A 54 -15.44 -10.03 5.90
C ASN A 54 -14.82 -11.44 5.93
N GLU A 55 -15.13 -12.28 4.93
CA GLU A 55 -14.50 -13.60 4.78
C GLU A 55 -12.99 -13.51 4.53
N LEU A 56 -12.54 -12.52 3.75
CA LEU A 56 -11.11 -12.28 3.54
C LEU A 56 -10.42 -11.92 4.86
N LEU A 57 -11.01 -11.01 5.65
CA LEU A 57 -10.44 -10.59 6.94
C LEU A 57 -10.37 -11.76 7.93
N LEU A 58 -11.45 -12.54 8.05
CA LEU A 58 -11.47 -13.76 8.87
C LEU A 58 -10.46 -14.80 8.38
N LYS A 59 -10.29 -14.94 7.07
CA LYS A 59 -9.28 -15.84 6.51
C LYS A 59 -7.88 -15.38 6.88
N ILE A 60 -7.58 -14.08 6.78
CA ILE A 60 -6.29 -13.49 7.15
C ILE A 60 -6.00 -13.69 8.64
N SER A 61 -6.99 -13.46 9.51
CA SER A 61 -6.79 -13.59 10.96
C SER A 61 -6.58 -15.05 11.41
N ASN A 62 -7.14 -16.01 10.68
CA ASN A 62 -7.12 -17.44 11.01
C ASN A 62 -6.13 -18.29 10.17
N LEU A 63 -5.15 -17.69 9.49
CA LEU A 63 -4.19 -18.45 8.69
C LEU A 63 -3.40 -19.46 9.55
N GLU A 64 -3.25 -20.68 9.03
CA GLU A 64 -2.47 -21.76 9.68
C GLU A 64 -1.01 -21.35 9.88
N GLU A 65 -0.43 -20.68 8.89
CA GLU A 65 0.84 -19.97 9.04
C GLU A 65 0.57 -18.62 9.71
N LYS A 66 0.66 -18.60 11.04
CA LYS A 66 0.34 -17.40 11.81
C LYS A 66 1.34 -16.28 11.53
N TYR A 67 0.86 -15.18 10.93
CA TYR A 67 1.59 -13.93 10.91
C TYR A 67 1.61 -13.34 12.31
N THR A 68 2.80 -13.07 12.84
CA THR A 68 2.92 -12.44 14.15
C THR A 68 2.62 -10.95 14.11
N HIS A 69 2.74 -10.35 12.92
CA HIS A 69 2.46 -8.95 12.67
C HIS A 69 1.53 -8.84 11.46
N ILE A 70 0.44 -8.09 11.60
CA ILE A 70 -0.53 -7.82 10.53
C ILE A 70 -0.76 -6.32 10.46
N LEU A 71 -0.65 -5.78 9.25
CA LEU A 71 -0.95 -4.40 8.91
C LEU A 71 -1.86 -4.42 7.67
N LEU A 72 -3.13 -4.07 7.84
CA LEU A 72 -4.06 -3.89 6.73
C LEU A 72 -4.45 -2.41 6.66
N THR A 73 -4.36 -1.84 5.48
CA THR A 73 -4.61 -0.41 5.23
C THR A 73 -5.49 -0.23 4.01
N GLY A 74 -6.15 0.92 3.90
CA GLY A 74 -6.77 1.38 2.66
C GLY A 74 -8.16 1.96 2.89
N ASP A 75 -8.87 2.23 1.80
CA ASP A 75 -10.19 2.86 1.82
C ASP A 75 -11.30 1.80 1.87
N PHE A 76 -11.93 1.68 3.03
CA PHE A 76 -13.01 0.72 3.25
C PHE A 76 -14.39 1.32 2.98
N ASN A 77 -14.55 2.63 2.78
CA ASN A 77 -15.85 3.27 2.53
C ASN A 77 -16.99 2.77 3.45
N PHE A 78 -16.85 2.89 4.78
CA PHE A 78 -17.93 2.65 5.76
C PHE A 78 -18.32 3.95 6.50
N PRO A 79 -19.00 4.90 5.82
CA PRO A 79 -19.28 6.22 6.38
C PRO A 79 -20.25 6.21 7.58
N SER A 80 -21.02 5.13 7.76
CA SER A 80 -21.99 5.02 8.85
C SER A 80 -21.40 4.56 10.18
N ILE A 81 -20.13 4.15 10.19
CA ILE A 81 -19.42 3.74 11.40
C ILE A 81 -19.01 4.97 12.19
N ASN A 82 -19.36 4.98 13.47
CA ASN A 82 -18.74 5.85 14.46
C ASN A 82 -17.60 5.08 15.14
N TRP A 83 -16.36 5.47 14.83
CA TRP A 83 -15.14 4.84 15.36
C TRP A 83 -14.82 5.22 16.81
N GLU A 84 -15.37 6.32 17.33
CA GLU A 84 -15.24 6.68 18.75
C GLU A 84 -16.08 5.77 19.63
N THR A 85 -17.32 5.49 19.21
CA THR A 85 -18.27 4.65 19.96
C THR A 85 -18.28 3.20 19.52
N TRP A 86 -17.52 2.85 18.48
CA TRP A 86 -17.48 1.51 17.87
C TRP A 86 -18.88 0.98 17.53
N SER A 87 -19.69 1.80 16.86
CA SER A 87 -21.09 1.47 16.52
C SER A 87 -21.45 1.94 15.12
N ALA A 88 -22.37 1.27 14.44
CA ALA A 88 -22.86 1.70 13.14
C ALA A 88 -24.38 1.98 13.11
N LYS A 89 -24.80 2.79 12.12
CA LYS A 89 -26.23 3.11 11.89
C LYS A 89 -26.93 2.12 10.95
N ASP A 90 -26.17 1.29 10.24
CA ASP A 90 -26.69 0.29 9.30
C ASP A 90 -26.09 -1.09 9.58
N SER A 91 -26.82 -2.13 9.17
CA SER A 91 -26.47 -3.52 9.44
C SER A 91 -25.21 -3.99 8.74
N ILE A 92 -24.87 -3.41 7.59
CA ILE A 92 -23.69 -3.80 6.80
C ILE A 92 -22.42 -3.33 7.52
N SER A 93 -22.42 -2.08 7.95
CA SER A 93 -21.36 -1.47 8.76
C SER A 93 -21.25 -2.13 10.14
N GLU A 94 -22.37 -2.50 10.77
CA GLU A 94 -22.35 -3.23 12.04
C GLU A 94 -21.75 -4.63 11.88
N ASN A 95 -22.10 -5.35 10.81
CA ASN A 95 -21.51 -6.66 10.51
C ASN A 95 -20.00 -6.58 10.26
N PHE A 96 -19.53 -5.51 9.59
CA PHE A 96 -18.11 -5.24 9.45
C PHE A 96 -17.43 -4.99 10.80
N LEU A 97 -18.03 -4.19 11.69
CA LEU A 97 -17.50 -3.98 13.05
C LEU A 97 -17.37 -5.28 13.85
N GLU A 98 -18.39 -6.15 13.80
CA GLU A 98 -18.30 -7.46 14.44
C GLU A 98 -17.20 -8.32 13.83
N CYS A 99 -17.04 -8.31 12.51
CA CYS A 99 -15.95 -9.02 11.84
C CYS A 99 -14.56 -8.52 12.30
N ILE A 100 -14.38 -7.21 12.45
CA ILE A 100 -13.13 -6.62 12.99
C ILE A 100 -12.86 -7.11 14.41
N ARG A 101 -13.89 -7.18 15.26
CA ARG A 101 -13.79 -7.71 16.64
C ARG A 101 -13.44 -9.20 16.65
N ASP A 102 -14.09 -10.01 15.81
CA ASP A 102 -13.82 -11.44 15.69
C ASP A 102 -12.41 -11.73 15.17
N CYS A 103 -11.87 -10.84 14.33
CA CYS A 103 -10.48 -10.90 13.87
C CYS A 103 -9.47 -10.43 14.91
N PHE A 104 -9.92 -9.87 16.04
CA PHE A 104 -9.08 -9.17 17.02
C PHE A 104 -8.23 -8.05 16.41
N PHE A 105 -8.74 -7.40 15.35
CA PHE A 105 -8.05 -6.26 14.76
C PHE A 105 -8.39 -4.97 15.51
N GLN A 106 -7.39 -4.11 15.60
CA GLN A 106 -7.48 -2.78 16.18
C GLN A 106 -7.37 -1.76 15.07
N GLN A 107 -8.34 -0.86 15.01
CA GLN A 107 -8.31 0.29 14.12
C GLN A 107 -7.50 1.40 14.82
N MET A 108 -6.61 2.06 14.08
CA MET A 108 -5.67 3.05 14.63
C MET A 108 -5.94 4.50 14.22
N VAL A 109 -6.87 4.76 13.32
CA VAL A 109 -7.15 6.10 12.78
C VAL A 109 -8.23 6.77 13.63
N ASP A 110 -8.03 8.01 14.04
CA ASP A 110 -8.93 8.72 14.95
C ASP A 110 -9.45 10.05 14.40
N GLN A 111 -9.07 10.42 13.17
CA GLN A 111 -9.52 11.64 12.51
C GLN A 111 -10.16 11.33 11.15
N PRO A 112 -11.04 12.20 10.65
CA PRO A 112 -11.58 12.06 9.30
C PRO A 112 -10.46 12.07 8.27
N THR A 113 -10.56 11.17 7.29
CA THR A 113 -9.56 10.98 6.25
C THR A 113 -10.04 11.51 4.90
N ARG A 114 -11.32 11.87 4.78
CA ARG A 114 -11.91 12.42 3.56
C ARG A 114 -12.70 13.70 3.83
N TYR A 115 -12.43 14.73 3.03
CA TYR A 115 -12.99 16.07 3.12
C TYR A 115 -13.54 16.52 1.76
N ARG A 116 -14.86 16.69 1.66
CA ARG A 116 -15.52 17.23 0.46
C ARG A 116 -16.28 18.50 0.76
N ILE A 117 -16.33 19.40 -0.21
CA ILE A 117 -17.18 20.59 -0.15
C ILE A 117 -18.64 20.14 -0.03
N ASN A 118 -19.36 20.68 0.96
CA ASN A 118 -20.76 20.37 1.27
C ASN A 118 -21.03 18.93 1.76
N GLN A 119 -20.02 18.24 2.31
CA GLN A 119 -20.21 16.96 3.00
C GLN A 119 -19.53 17.00 4.36
N GLU A 120 -20.11 16.31 5.34
CA GLU A 120 -19.45 16.09 6.62
C GLU A 120 -18.17 15.26 6.40
N PRO A 121 -17.04 15.62 7.04
CA PRO A 121 -15.83 14.82 7.00
C PRO A 121 -16.09 13.39 7.48
N SER A 122 -15.46 12.42 6.83
CA SER A 122 -15.63 10.99 7.15
C SER A 122 -14.31 10.26 7.28
N LEU A 123 -14.27 9.29 8.20
CA LEU A 123 -13.15 8.38 8.38
C LEU A 123 -13.44 7.10 7.58
N LEU A 124 -12.81 7.00 6.41
CA LEU A 124 -13.02 5.89 5.47
C LEU A 124 -11.75 5.06 5.26
N ASP A 125 -10.59 5.70 5.41
CA ASP A 125 -9.29 5.05 5.33
C ASP A 125 -8.94 4.47 6.70
N LEU A 126 -8.72 3.17 6.76
CA LEU A 126 -8.44 2.46 8.00
C LEU A 126 -6.99 1.98 8.03
N VAL A 127 -6.44 1.96 9.24
CA VAL A 127 -5.21 1.22 9.58
C VAL A 127 -5.62 0.19 10.61
N LEU A 128 -5.67 -1.07 10.18
CA LEU A 128 -6.02 -2.22 11.00
C LEU A 128 -4.76 -3.01 11.34
N VAL A 129 -4.56 -3.29 12.62
CA VAL A 129 -3.42 -4.07 13.12
C VAL A 129 -3.88 -5.14 14.11
N ASN A 130 -3.11 -6.22 14.23
CA ASN A 130 -3.36 -7.24 15.26
C ASN A 130 -2.82 -6.87 16.65
N ASP A 131 -1.95 -5.85 16.72
CA ASP A 131 -1.46 -5.25 17.97
C ASP A 131 -1.20 -3.76 17.76
N LYS A 132 -1.87 -2.92 18.56
CA LYS A 132 -1.77 -1.46 18.53
C LYS A 132 -0.36 -0.95 18.84
N ASP A 133 0.44 -1.71 19.59
CA ASP A 133 1.79 -1.30 19.98
C ASP A 133 2.76 -1.27 18.77
N PHE A 134 2.33 -1.77 17.62
CA PHE A 134 3.07 -1.68 16.36
C PHE A 134 2.96 -0.33 15.66
N ILE A 135 2.00 0.53 16.02
CA ILE A 135 1.78 1.81 15.32
C ILE A 135 2.15 2.98 16.21
N ASN A 136 2.92 3.93 15.67
CA ASN A 136 3.23 5.20 16.30
C ASN A 136 3.09 6.36 15.30
N ASN A 137 2.99 7.59 15.82
CA ASN A 137 3.11 8.84 15.07
C ASN A 137 2.26 8.89 13.78
N ILE A 138 0.94 8.68 13.90
CA ILE A 138 0.05 8.89 12.76
C ILE A 138 -0.05 10.39 12.47
N GLU A 139 0.38 10.77 11.28
CA GLU A 139 0.26 12.10 10.70
C GLU A 139 -0.81 12.10 9.61
N TYR A 140 -1.65 13.12 9.64
CA TYR A 140 -2.71 13.38 8.66
C TYR A 140 -2.25 14.52 7.76
N GLN A 141 -1.72 14.18 6.59
CA GLN A 141 -1.17 15.12 5.64
C GLN A 141 -2.22 15.56 4.62
N GLU A 142 -1.99 16.72 4.01
CA GLU A 142 -2.88 17.29 3.01
C GLU A 142 -3.08 16.34 1.81
N PRO A 143 -4.25 16.39 1.15
CA PRO A 143 -4.53 15.58 -0.02
C PRO A 143 -3.52 15.81 -1.16
N VAL A 144 -3.23 14.74 -1.91
CA VAL A 144 -2.39 14.86 -3.11
C VAL A 144 -3.22 15.40 -4.27
N GLY A 145 -2.83 16.55 -4.81
CA GLY A 145 -3.46 17.15 -5.99
C GLY A 145 -4.90 17.58 -5.74
N HIS A 146 -5.85 17.00 -6.48
CA HIS A 146 -7.30 17.25 -6.32
C HIS A 146 -8.02 16.13 -5.58
N SER A 147 -7.28 15.24 -4.91
CA SER A 147 -7.87 14.25 -4.02
C SER A 147 -8.66 14.92 -2.91
N ASP A 148 -9.75 14.29 -2.50
CA ASP A 148 -10.50 14.64 -1.29
C ASP A 148 -10.08 13.79 -0.09
N HIS A 149 -9.22 12.79 -0.28
CA HIS A 149 -8.63 11.98 0.79
C HIS A 149 -7.27 12.55 1.22
N ASN A 150 -7.09 12.67 2.53
CA ASN A 150 -5.83 12.98 3.19
C ASN A 150 -4.85 11.82 3.07
N VAL A 151 -3.56 12.14 3.11
CA VAL A 151 -2.51 11.12 3.16
C VAL A 151 -2.24 10.76 4.61
N LEU A 152 -2.29 9.46 4.93
CA LEU A 152 -1.86 8.95 6.21
C LEU A 152 -0.39 8.55 6.14
N VAL A 153 0.42 9.10 7.05
CA VAL A 153 1.82 8.70 7.27
C VAL A 153 1.96 8.23 8.70
N PHE A 154 2.55 7.07 8.92
CA PHE A 154 2.71 6.52 10.27
C PHE A 154 3.94 5.64 10.38
N ASP A 155 4.43 5.47 11.60
CA ASP A 155 5.55 4.61 11.92
C ASP A 155 5.04 3.21 12.29
N TYR A 156 5.50 2.20 11.55
CA TYR A 156 5.28 0.80 11.90
C TYR A 156 6.51 0.21 12.61
N LYS A 157 6.37 -0.09 13.90
CA LYS A 157 7.41 -0.68 14.74
C LYS A 157 7.58 -2.15 14.39
N CYS A 158 8.71 -2.45 13.75
CA CYS A 158 9.12 -3.82 13.43
C CYS A 158 10.64 -3.97 13.46
N TYR A 159 11.12 -5.20 13.37
CA TYR A 159 12.54 -5.55 13.40
C TYR A 159 12.91 -6.36 12.17
N ILE A 160 13.30 -5.67 11.11
CA ILE A 160 13.74 -6.28 9.86
C ILE A 160 15.23 -6.63 9.94
N LYS A 161 15.61 -7.77 9.36
CA LYS A 161 17.02 -8.08 9.15
C LYS A 161 17.52 -7.15 8.04
N GLN A 162 18.25 -6.10 8.41
CA GLN A 162 18.81 -5.18 7.45
C GLN A 162 19.95 -5.89 6.71
N GLU A 163 19.63 -6.53 5.58
CA GLU A 163 20.67 -6.81 4.60
C GLU A 163 21.06 -5.46 4.01
N VAL A 164 22.29 -5.03 4.30
CA VAL A 164 22.86 -3.83 3.68
C VAL A 164 23.03 -4.14 2.21
N SER A 165 21.96 -4.03 1.43
CA SER A 165 22.11 -3.81 0.01
C SER A 165 22.71 -2.42 -0.11
N LYS A 166 24.00 -2.37 -0.44
CA LYS A 166 24.54 -1.15 -1.04
C LYS A 166 23.77 -0.99 -2.35
N SER A 167 22.63 -0.29 -2.32
CA SER A 167 22.07 0.23 -3.55
C SER A 167 23.08 1.26 -4.03
N GLU A 168 23.75 0.95 -5.13
CA GLU A 168 24.53 1.95 -5.85
C GLU A 168 23.52 3.02 -6.30
N LYS A 169 23.58 4.18 -5.65
CA LYS A 169 22.76 5.33 -6.02
C LYS A 169 23.62 6.23 -6.88
N PHE A 170 23.08 6.62 -8.03
CA PHE A 170 23.68 7.63 -8.87
C PHE A 170 23.86 8.93 -8.09
N ASN A 171 25.04 9.53 -8.23
CA ASN A 171 25.35 10.81 -7.64
C ASN A 171 25.02 11.92 -8.64
N TYR A 172 23.73 12.25 -8.75
CA TYR A 172 23.23 13.29 -9.65
C TYR A 172 23.92 14.66 -9.47
N PHE A 173 24.46 14.95 -8.29
CA PHE A 173 25.21 16.18 -8.05
C PHE A 173 26.55 16.22 -8.80
N LYS A 174 27.16 15.04 -9.02
CA LYS A 174 28.41 14.90 -9.77
C LYS A 174 28.19 14.41 -11.20
N ALA A 175 26.94 14.26 -11.63
CA ALA A 175 26.65 13.71 -12.93
C ALA A 175 27.07 14.65 -14.07
N ASP A 176 27.67 14.09 -15.12
CA ASP A 176 28.00 14.82 -16.34
C ASP A 176 26.79 14.80 -17.29
N PHE A 177 25.91 15.79 -17.10
CA PHE A 177 24.71 15.93 -17.90
C PHE A 177 24.98 16.28 -19.37
N GLU A 178 26.16 16.81 -19.70
CA GLU A 178 26.52 17.11 -21.09
C GLU A 178 26.79 15.80 -21.84
N MET A 179 27.64 14.95 -21.26
CA MET A 179 27.94 13.62 -21.82
C MET A 179 26.70 12.72 -21.84
N LEU A 180 25.85 12.78 -20.82
CA LEU A 180 24.60 12.03 -20.77
C LEU A 180 23.65 12.43 -21.91
N ARG A 181 23.49 13.74 -22.18
CA ARG A 181 22.70 14.22 -23.32
C ARG A 181 23.30 13.78 -24.66
N GLN A 182 24.63 13.79 -24.79
CA GLN A 182 25.29 13.32 -26.00
C GLN A 182 25.07 11.82 -26.24
N ASP A 183 25.20 10.97 -25.20
CA ASP A 183 25.05 9.50 -25.35
C ASP A 183 23.58 9.09 -25.60
N LEU A 184 22.62 9.91 -25.15
CA LEU A 184 21.18 9.75 -25.45
C LEU A 184 20.75 10.39 -26.77
N ASN A 185 21.64 11.12 -27.46
CA ASN A 185 21.36 11.72 -28.76
C ASN A 185 21.55 10.70 -29.90
N VAL A 186 20.75 9.63 -29.85
CA VAL A 186 20.74 8.54 -30.84
C VAL A 186 19.52 8.63 -31.75
N ASN A 187 19.52 7.87 -32.85
CA ASN A 187 18.37 7.77 -33.73
C ASN A 187 17.26 6.93 -33.08
N TRP A 188 16.45 7.56 -32.25
CA TRP A 188 15.35 6.90 -31.54
C TRP A 188 14.30 6.33 -32.47
N GLU A 189 14.07 6.94 -33.63
CA GLU A 189 13.10 6.44 -34.59
C GLU A 189 13.51 5.05 -35.10
N GLU A 190 14.78 4.88 -35.48
CA GLU A 190 15.33 3.58 -35.88
C GLU A 190 15.34 2.57 -34.72
N LEU A 191 15.75 2.97 -33.51
CA LEU A 191 15.84 2.08 -32.34
C LEU A 191 14.46 1.61 -31.83
N LEU A 192 13.41 2.39 -32.09
CA LEU A 192 12.06 2.14 -31.63
C LEU A 192 11.12 1.64 -32.74
N THR A 193 11.61 1.53 -33.97
CA THR A 193 10.84 0.99 -35.11
C THR A 193 10.41 -0.46 -34.83
N ASP A 194 9.20 -0.81 -35.27
CA ASP A 194 8.59 -2.14 -35.13
C ASP A 194 8.42 -2.70 -33.71
N LYS A 195 8.64 -1.89 -32.67
CA LYS A 195 8.40 -2.24 -31.26
C LYS A 195 6.99 -1.88 -30.81
N ASN A 196 6.42 -2.66 -29.89
CA ASN A 196 5.21 -2.29 -29.16
C ASN A 196 5.53 -1.31 -28.01
N THR A 197 4.50 -0.81 -27.31
CA THR A 197 4.68 0.20 -26.25
C THR A 197 5.60 -0.26 -25.13
N GLU A 198 5.46 -1.50 -24.64
CA GLU A 198 6.29 -2.04 -23.57
C GLU A 198 7.75 -2.18 -24.02
N GLU A 199 7.96 -2.69 -25.23
CA GLU A 199 9.28 -2.84 -25.82
C GLU A 199 9.99 -1.50 -26.06
N LYS A 200 9.24 -0.45 -26.43
CA LYS A 200 9.79 0.90 -26.57
C LYS A 200 10.22 1.47 -25.22
N VAL A 201 9.40 1.31 -24.19
CA VAL A 201 9.72 1.76 -22.83
C VAL A 201 10.94 1.02 -22.30
N SER A 202 11.01 -0.31 -22.48
CA SER A 202 12.19 -1.10 -22.11
C SER A 202 13.45 -0.60 -22.82
N ALA A 203 13.40 -0.44 -24.15
CA ALA A 203 14.56 0.00 -24.93
C ALA A 203 15.06 1.41 -24.52
N PHE A 204 14.13 2.31 -24.17
CA PHE A 204 14.48 3.61 -23.62
C PHE A 204 15.13 3.49 -22.24
N MET A 205 14.54 2.71 -21.33
CA MET A 205 15.05 2.53 -19.97
C MET A 205 16.43 1.88 -19.96
N ASP A 206 16.66 0.85 -20.78
CA ASP A 206 17.96 0.18 -20.89
C ASP A 206 19.04 1.17 -21.33
N ARG A 207 18.73 2.00 -22.32
CA ARG A 207 19.68 3.00 -22.85
C ARG A 207 19.94 4.12 -21.84
N LEU A 208 18.90 4.56 -21.13
CA LEU A 208 19.02 5.54 -20.05
C LEU A 208 19.87 4.99 -18.92
N GLU A 209 19.66 3.74 -18.50
CA GLU A 209 20.44 3.08 -17.45
C GLU A 209 21.92 2.95 -17.85
N ILE A 210 22.21 2.57 -19.10
CA ILE A 210 23.60 2.55 -19.62
C ILE A 210 24.25 3.93 -19.54
N ALA A 211 23.53 4.99 -19.92
CA ALA A 211 24.07 6.35 -19.86
C ALA A 211 24.25 6.82 -18.41
N MET A 212 23.28 6.55 -17.55
CA MET A 212 23.34 6.86 -16.11
C MET A 212 24.54 6.16 -15.44
N ASN A 213 24.78 4.88 -15.73
CA ASN A 213 25.92 4.12 -15.22
C ASN A 213 27.29 4.67 -15.64
N LYS A 214 27.37 5.40 -16.77
CA LYS A 214 28.62 6.01 -17.22
C LYS A 214 28.85 7.39 -16.64
N TYR A 215 27.79 8.15 -16.42
CA TYR A 215 27.89 9.60 -16.22
C TYR A 215 27.25 10.10 -14.94
N SER A 216 26.70 9.25 -14.07
CA SER A 216 26.06 9.64 -12.80
C SER A 216 26.53 8.77 -11.64
#